data_AF-A0AAE3MF58-F1
#
_entry.id   AF-A0AAE3MF58-F1
#
_cell.length_a   1.000
_cell.length_b   1.000
_cell.length_c   1.000
_cell.angle_alpha   90.00
_cell.angle_beta   90.00
_cell.angle_gamma   90.00
#
_symmetry.space_group_name_H-M   'P 1'
#
loop_
_entity.id
_entity.type
_entity.pdbx_description
1 polymer ?
#
loop_
_entity_poly.entity_id
_entity_poly.type
_entity_poly.pdbx_seq_one_letter_code
_entity_poly.pdbx_strand_id
1 'polypeptide(L)' 'MINRRTILKQELVTKLYPNSVSIKSAMQHLRREIDTCPDLKRQIAKAGHTKRHYYNKQQLLLILEHFCVEPEEFEEL' A
#
# COMPACT_ATOMS: atom_id res chain seq x y z
N MET A 1 6.22 9.14 -13.95
CA MET A 1 5.39 8.00 -14.44
C MET A 1 5.68 6.74 -13.62
N ILE A 2 4.77 6.28 -12.77
CA ILE A 2 4.88 4.98 -12.07
C ILE A 2 5.01 3.85 -13.10
N ASN A 3 6.24 3.39 -13.32
CA ASN A 3 6.59 2.37 -14.31
C ASN A 3 6.59 0.95 -13.73
N ARG A 4 6.48 0.82 -12.39
CA ARG A 4 6.35 -0.48 -11.72
C ARG A 4 4.91 -0.98 -11.79
N ARG A 5 4.71 -2.16 -12.39
CA ARG A 5 3.40 -2.85 -12.44
C ARG A 5 2.93 -3.32 -11.05
N THR A 6 3.87 -3.53 -10.14
CA THR A 6 3.64 -4.02 -8.77
C THR A 6 4.67 -3.43 -7.82
N ILE A 7 4.30 -3.28 -6.55
CA ILE A 7 5.20 -2.88 -5.46
C ILE A 7 5.20 -3.96 -4.36
N LEU A 8 6.35 -4.16 -3.71
CA LEU A 8 6.43 -5.00 -2.52
C LEU A 8 5.69 -4.31 -1.37
N LYS A 9 4.86 -5.06 -0.65
CA LYS A 9 4.16 -4.50 0.53
C LYS A 9 5.13 -3.99 1.57
N GLN A 10 6.29 -4.65 1.70
CA GLN A 10 7.35 -4.25 2.62
C GLN A 10 7.96 -2.89 2.25
N GLU A 11 8.26 -2.68 0.96
CA GLU A 11 8.75 -1.38 0.47
C GLU A 11 7.72 -0.28 0.70
N LEU A 12 6.44 -0.58 0.43
CA LEU A 12 5.34 0.35 0.66
C LEU A 12 5.28 0.79 2.14
N VAL A 13 5.27 -0.16 3.06
CA VAL A 13 5.10 0.17 4.49
C VAL A 13 6.33 0.83 5.10
N THR A 14 7.54 0.61 4.55
CA THR A 14 8.74 1.33 4.97
C THR A 14 8.63 2.83 4.66
N LYS A 15 8.01 3.19 3.54
CA LYS A 15 7.75 4.59 3.19
C LYS A 15 6.56 5.18 3.94
N LEU A 16 5.46 4.43 4.08
CA LEU A 16 4.27 4.91 4.80
C LEU A 16 4.48 5.05 6.32
N TYR A 17 5.31 4.19 6.91
CA TYR A 17 5.54 4.14 8.35
C TYR A 17 7.05 4.13 8.68
N PRO A 18 7.79 5.21 8.38
CA PRO A 18 9.24 5.26 8.57
C PRO A 18 9.66 5.12 10.03
N ASN A 19 8.76 5.49 10.96
CA ASN A 19 8.98 5.41 12.41
C ASN A 19 8.61 4.05 13.01
N SER A 20 8.17 3.08 12.20
CA SER A 20 7.80 1.76 12.72
C SER A 20 9.03 0.96 13.15
N VAL A 21 8.95 0.35 14.34
CA VAL A 21 10.04 -0.43 14.96
C VAL A 21 10.41 -1.68 14.15
N SER A 22 9.53 -2.16 13.27
CA SER A 22 9.81 -3.27 12.35
C SER A 22 8.88 -3.27 11.14
N ILE A 23 9.33 -3.91 10.05
CA ILE A 23 8.51 -4.16 8.85
C ILE A 23 7.23 -4.93 9.22
N LYS A 24 7.32 -5.90 10.14
CA LYS A 24 6.15 -6.69 10.58
C LYS A 24 5.11 -5.81 11.26
N SER A 25 5.55 -4.88 12.10
CA SER A 25 4.64 -3.92 12.75
C SER A 25 4.03 -2.98 11.71
N ALA A 26 4.83 -2.43 10.79
CA ALA A 26 4.35 -1.53 9.73
C ALA A 26 3.30 -2.21 8.82
N MET A 27 3.54 -3.46 8.45
CA MET A 27 2.57 -4.31 7.74
C MET A 27 1.28 -4.53 8.51
N GLN A 28 1.37 -4.70 9.83
CA GLN A 28 0.20 -4.88 10.69
C GLN A 28 -0.60 -3.58 10.81
N HIS A 29 0.07 -2.43 10.91
CA HIS A 29 -0.56 -1.11 10.88
C HIS A 29 -1.34 -0.91 9.58
N LEU A 30 -0.69 -1.10 8.42
CA LEU A 30 -1.36 -0.99 7.12
C LEU A 30 -2.58 -1.91 7.03
N ARG A 31 -2.46 -3.15 7.50
CA ARG A 31 -3.57 -4.10 7.47
C ARG A 31 -4.72 -3.66 8.36
N ARG A 32 -4.44 -3.13 9.55
CA ARG A 32 -5.45 -2.61 10.46
C ARG A 32 -6.18 -1.43 9.82
N GLU A 33 -5.46 -0.47 9.24
CA GLU A 33 -6.08 0.69 8.54
C GLU A 33 -7.02 0.25 7.41
N ILE A 34 -6.57 -0.69 6.58
CA ILE A 34 -7.41 -1.26 5.52
C ILE A 34 -8.62 -1.99 6.10
N ASP A 35 -8.44 -2.76 7.18
CA ASP A 35 -9.53 -3.51 7.82
C ASP A 35 -10.54 -2.58 8.53
N THR A 36 -10.10 -1.40 9.02
CA THR A 36 -10.96 -0.39 9.66
C THR A 36 -11.67 0.51 8.67
N CYS A 37 -11.26 0.55 7.40
CA CYS A 37 -11.94 1.27 6.33
C CYS A 37 -12.59 0.29 5.32
N PRO A 38 -13.89 -0.06 5.49
CA PRO A 38 -14.55 -1.04 4.64
C PRO A 38 -14.56 -0.69 3.16
N ASP A 39 -14.65 0.61 2.84
CA ASP A 39 -14.68 1.08 1.46
C ASP A 39 -13.31 0.93 0.79
N LEU A 40 -12.22 1.28 1.47
CA LEU A 40 -10.87 1.04 0.98
C LEU A 40 -10.64 -0.45 0.73
N LYS A 41 -11.01 -1.30 1.70
CA LYS A 41 -10.89 -2.76 1.56
C LYS A 41 -11.64 -3.31 0.36
N ARG A 42 -12.87 -2.83 0.12
CA ARG A 42 -13.67 -3.21 -1.06
C ARG A 42 -13.01 -2.74 -2.35
N GLN A 43 -12.50 -1.52 -2.40
CA GLN A 43 -11.84 -0.98 -3.58
C GLN A 43 -10.56 -1.76 -3.91
N ILE A 44 -9.72 -2.06 -2.92
CA ILE A 44 -8.49 -2.88 -3.08
C ILE A 44 -8.84 -4.29 -3.59
N ALA A 45 -9.92 -4.89 -3.09
CA ALA A 45 -10.36 -6.21 -3.53
C ALA A 45 -10.90 -6.19 -4.98
N LYS A 46 -11.60 -5.13 -5.38
CA LYS A 46 -12.11 -4.94 -6.76
C LYS A 46 -11.00 -4.62 -7.77
N ALA A 47 -9.92 -3.96 -7.33
CA ALA A 47 -8.74 -3.64 -8.15
C ALA A 47 -7.91 -4.88 -8.58
N GLY A 48 -8.35 -6.09 -8.23
CA GLY A 48 -7.79 -7.35 -8.70
C GLY A 48 -7.28 -8.24 -7.57
N HIS A 49 -6.76 -9.41 -7.93
CA HIS A 49 -6.27 -10.38 -6.95
C HIS A 49 -5.13 -9.81 -6.11
N THR A 50 -5.36 -9.69 -4.81
CA THR A 50 -4.33 -9.29 -3.85
C THR A 50 -3.31 -10.42 -3.71
N LYS A 51 -2.08 -10.17 -4.15
CA LYS A 51 -0.97 -11.11 -3.92
C LYS A 51 -0.50 -11.01 -2.47
N ARG A 52 0.09 -12.09 -1.95
CA ARG A 52 0.57 -12.16 -0.57
C ARG A 52 1.59 -11.05 -0.26
N HIS A 53 2.58 -10.88 -1.15
CA HIS A 53 3.73 -10.00 -0.94
C HIS A 53 3.71 -8.72 -1.77
N TYR A 54 2.76 -8.57 -2.69
CA TYR A 54 2.73 -7.47 -3.65
C TYR A 54 1.35 -6.82 -3.71
N TYR A 55 1.35 -5.52 -3.98
CA TYR A 55 0.18 -4.80 -4.51
C TYR A 55 0.40 -4.52 -6.00
N ASN A 56 -0.66 -4.62 -6.78
CA ASN A 56 -0.63 -4.14 -8.16
C ASN A 56 -0.74 -2.60 -8.19
N LYS A 57 -0.53 -2.00 -9.37
CA LYS A 57 -0.58 -0.54 -9.53
C LYS A 57 -1.90 0.10 -9.06
N GLN A 58 -3.05 -0.48 -9.37
CA GLN A 58 -4.34 0.08 -8.92
C GLN A 58 -4.51 -0.03 -7.40
N GLN A 59 -4.13 -1.17 -6.81
CA GLN A 59 -4.16 -1.35 -5.35
C GLN A 59 -3.24 -0.36 -4.65
N LEU A 60 -2.05 -0.10 -5.23
CA LEU A 60 -1.13 0.91 -4.71
C LEU A 60 -1.78 2.29 -4.73
N LEU A 61 -2.31 2.73 -5.88
CA LEU A 61 -2.93 4.05 -6.02
C LEU A 61 -4.05 4.27 -5.00
N LEU A 62 -4.93 3.29 -4.81
CA LEU A 62 -6.00 3.34 -3.81
C LEU A 62 -5.48 3.49 -2.37
N ILE A 63 -4.39 2.79 -2.05
CA ILE A 63 -3.76 2.89 -0.74
C ILE A 63 -3.14 4.29 -0.58
N LEU A 64 -2.38 4.77 -1.56
CA LEU A 64 -1.73 6.08 -1.49
C LEU A 64 -2.74 7.23 -1.39
N GLU A 65 -3.81 7.17 -2.18
CA GLU A 65 -4.93 8.13 -2.11
C GLU A 65 -5.53 8.18 -0.69
N HIS A 66 -5.72 7.02 -0.04
CA HIS A 66 -6.21 6.96 1.32
C HIS A 66 -5.28 7.60 2.35
N PHE A 67 -3.97 7.49 2.15
CA PHE A 67 -2.96 8.14 3.00
C PHE A 67 -2.65 9.58 2.59
N CYS A 68 -3.34 10.13 1.58
CA CYS A 68 -3.05 11.43 0.97
C CYS A 68 -1.57 11.55 0.55
N VAL A 69 -1.01 10.46 0.01
CA VAL A 69 0.37 10.41 -0.47
C VAL A 69 0.36 10.47 -1.99
N GLU A 70 1.15 11.39 -2.54
CA GLU A 70 1.31 11.51 -3.98
C GLU A 70 2.13 10.33 -4.53
N PRO A 71 1.69 9.68 -5.62
CA PRO A 71 2.41 8.54 -6.18
C PRO A 71 3.83 8.85 -6.65
N GLU A 72 4.12 10.11 -6.96
CA GLU A 72 5.45 10.62 -7.30
C GLU A 72 6.48 10.33 -6.19
N GLU A 73 6.07 10.36 -4.91
CA GLU A 73 6.93 10.02 -3.77
C GLU A 73 7.41 8.55 -3.79
N PHE A 74 6.76 7.71 -4.60
CA PHE A 74 7.09 6.30 -4.79
C PHE A 74 7.84 6.02 -6.11
N GLU A 75 8.09 7.02 -6.97
CA GLU A 75 8.73 6.82 -8.28
C GLU A 75 10.22 6.47 -8.22
N GLU A 76 10.88 6.73 -7.09
CA GLU A 76 12.31 6.43 -6.88
C GLU A 76 12.62 5.02 -6.31
N LEU A 77 11.61 4.17 -6.09
CA LEU A 77 11.85 2.78 -5.67
C LEU A 77 12.27 1.90 -6.84
#